data_AF-A0A0R0IM53-F1
#
_entry.id   AF-A0A0R0IM53-F1
#
_cell.length_a   1.000
_cell.length_b   1.000
_cell.length_c   1.000
_cell.angle_alpha   90.00
_cell.angle_beta   90.00
_cell.angle_gamma   90.00
#
_symmetry.space_group_name_H-M   'P 1'
#
loop_
_entity.id
_entity.type
_entity.pdbx_description
1 polymer ?
#
loop_
_entity_poly.entity_id
_entity_poly.type
_entity_poly.pdbx_seq_one_letter_code
_entity_poly.pdbx_strand_id
1 'polypeptide(L)'
;MYVEKEENAAELKIGDEFLKAKCLMNCEVALIPEHKVFEKSQQYVKRFSRYKNPDAVRDKILARYQLAEFELCVLGNLCLETVEEAIAMVPSIESRGRAQDDEAIEKMLNDLSLIKKFE
;
A
#
# COMPACT_ATOMS: atom_id res chain seq x y z
N MET A 1 30.78 17.20 -1.89
CA MET A 1 29.42 17.72 -2.15
C MET A 1 28.50 16.52 -2.14
N TYR A 2 27.58 16.41 -1.19
CA TYR A 2 26.56 15.37 -1.23
C TYR A 2 25.56 15.79 -2.31
N VAL A 3 25.40 14.97 -3.35
CA VAL A 3 24.31 15.14 -4.31
C VAL A 3 23.11 14.46 -3.68
N GLU A 4 22.11 15.24 -3.30
CA GLU A 4 20.81 14.69 -2.91
C GLU A 4 20.27 13.90 -4.12
N LYS A 5 20.05 12.61 -3.92
CA LYS A 5 19.36 11.80 -4.92
C LYS A 5 17.92 12.29 -4.95
N GLU A 6 17.41 12.60 -6.13
CA GLU A 6 16.01 12.95 -6.31
C GLU A 6 15.12 11.76 -5.92
N GLU A 7 14.22 11.98 -4.96
CA GLU A 7 13.26 10.97 -4.52
C GLU A 7 11.92 11.13 -5.25
N ASN A 8 11.36 10.01 -5.71
CA ASN A 8 10.06 9.94 -6.37
C ASN A 8 9.37 8.62 -6.00
N ALA A 9 8.35 8.70 -5.15
CA ALA A 9 7.59 7.53 -4.70
C ALA A 9 6.82 6.84 -5.84
N ALA A 10 6.37 7.58 -6.86
CA ALA A 10 5.68 7.01 -8.01
C ALA A 10 6.59 6.04 -8.79
N GLU A 11 7.89 6.33 -8.80
CA GLU A 11 8.93 5.51 -9.44
C GLU A 11 9.62 4.55 -8.45
N LEU A 12 9.14 4.48 -7.20
CA LEU A 12 9.79 3.78 -6.09
C LEU A 12 11.27 4.18 -5.91
N LYS A 13 11.61 5.43 -6.25
CA LYS A 13 12.89 6.05 -5.94
C LYS A 13 12.78 6.70 -4.57
N ILE A 14 12.74 5.88 -3.53
CA ILE A 14 12.76 6.33 -2.14
C ILE A 14 14.09 5.92 -1.52
N GLY A 15 14.55 6.63 -0.48
CA GLY A 15 15.81 6.31 0.20
C GLY A 15 15.98 4.82 0.52
N ASP A 16 17.20 4.30 0.40
CA ASP A 16 17.50 2.86 0.51
C ASP A 16 17.04 2.24 1.84
N GLU A 17 16.99 3.05 2.90
CA GLU A 17 16.50 2.66 4.22
C GLU A 17 14.97 2.42 4.19
N PHE A 18 14.21 3.22 3.45
CA PHE A 18 12.77 3.08 3.27
C PHE A 18 12.39 1.99 2.27
N LEU A 19 13.23 1.72 1.27
CA LEU A 19 13.02 0.57 0.37
C LEU A 19 13.07 -0.78 1.10
N LYS A 20 13.79 -0.85 2.22
CA LYS A 20 13.90 -2.06 3.05
C LYS A 20 12.93 -2.06 4.22
N ALA A 21 12.26 -0.94 4.48
CA ALA A 21 11.35 -0.81 5.60
C ALA A 21 10.01 -1.50 5.31
N LYS A 22 9.40 -2.07 6.35
CA LYS A 22 7.99 -2.47 6.31
C LYS A 22 7.12 -1.22 6.25
N CYS A 23 6.21 -1.14 5.29
CA CYS A 23 5.21 -0.07 5.24
C CYS A 23 3.95 -0.51 6.00
N LEU A 24 3.23 0.42 6.62
CA LEU A 24 2.02 0.13 7.39
C LEU A 24 0.80 0.77 6.72
N MET A 25 -0.27 -0.01 6.60
CA MET A 25 -1.59 0.50 6.25
C MET A 25 -2.20 1.27 7.44
N ASN A 26 -3.17 2.14 7.17
CA ASN A 26 -3.87 2.90 8.20
C ASN A 26 -4.46 2.00 9.30
N CYS A 27 -5.02 0.84 8.92
CA CYS A 27 -5.57 -0.12 9.86
C CYS A 27 -4.54 -0.68 10.84
N GLU A 28 -3.28 -0.81 10.45
CA GLU A 28 -2.24 -1.28 11.35
C GLU A 28 -1.76 -0.19 12.27
N VAL A 29 -1.61 1.02 11.74
CA VAL A 29 -1.23 2.18 12.55
C VAL A 29 -2.30 2.43 13.63
N ALA A 30 -3.57 2.16 13.34
CA ALA A 30 -4.66 2.25 14.30
C ALA A 30 -4.58 1.23 15.46
N LEU A 31 -3.85 0.12 15.29
CA LEU A 31 -3.62 -0.88 16.33
C LEU A 31 -2.43 -0.54 17.24
N ILE A 32 -1.60 0.43 16.87
CA ILE A 32 -0.45 0.86 17.67
C ILE A 32 -0.96 1.64 18.89
N PRO A 33 -0.52 1.30 20.13
CA PRO A 33 -0.94 1.99 21.34
C PRO A 33 -0.76 3.51 21.27
N GLU A 34 -1.74 4.23 21.80
CA GLU A 34 -1.78 5.69 21.75
C GLU A 34 -0.54 6.29 22.42
N HIS A 35 0.30 6.96 21.62
CA HIS A 35 1.37 7.80 22.13
C HIS A 35 0.91 9.26 22.05
N LYS A 36 1.17 10.05 23.10
CA LYS A 36 0.61 11.42 23.30
C LYS A 36 0.91 12.41 22.16
N VAL A 37 1.80 12.07 21.23
CA VAL A 37 2.24 12.91 20.10
C VAL A 37 1.33 12.74 18.86
N PHE A 38 0.39 11.79 18.87
CA PHE A 38 -0.30 11.34 17.65
C PHE A 38 -1.82 11.54 17.63
N GLU A 39 -2.42 12.41 18.45
CA GLU A 39 -3.89 12.48 18.54
C GLU A 39 -4.58 12.67 17.17
N LYS A 40 -4.08 13.61 16.35
CA LYS A 40 -4.60 13.82 14.98
C LYS A 40 -4.38 12.61 14.07
N SER A 41 -3.22 11.98 14.14
CA SER A 41 -2.91 10.78 13.35
C SER A 41 -3.79 9.61 13.77
N GLN A 42 -4.03 9.45 15.07
CA GLN A 42 -4.94 8.45 15.64
C GLN A 42 -6.37 8.66 15.15
N GLN A 43 -6.87 9.90 15.17
CA GLN A 43 -8.18 10.24 14.61
C GLN A 43 -8.26 9.91 13.11
N TYR A 44 -7.20 10.24 12.35
CA TYR A 44 -7.13 9.93 10.92
C TYR A 44 -7.17 8.42 10.67
N VAL A 45 -6.28 7.65 11.30
CA VAL A 45 -6.21 6.20 11.04
C VAL A 45 -7.46 5.48 11.51
N LYS A 46 -8.06 5.85 12.65
CA LYS A 46 -9.35 5.30 13.10
C LYS A 46 -10.47 5.56 12.09
N ARG A 47 -10.45 6.73 11.42
CA ARG A 47 -11.44 7.10 10.39
C ARG A 47 -11.20 6.42 9.04
N PHE A 48 -9.95 6.22 8.65
CA PHE A 48 -9.56 5.75 7.31
C PHE A 48 -8.96 4.33 7.30
N SER A 49 -9.07 3.59 8.39
CA SER A 49 -8.78 2.16 8.44
C SER A 49 -9.77 1.39 7.57
N ARG A 50 -9.26 0.60 6.61
CA ARG A 50 -10.09 -0.08 5.61
C ARG A 50 -10.27 -1.58 5.84
N TYR A 51 -9.32 -2.20 6.54
CA TYR A 51 -9.31 -3.64 6.80
C TYR A 51 -9.39 -3.91 8.29
N LYS A 52 -10.20 -4.89 8.68
CA LYS A 52 -10.24 -5.38 10.07
C LYS A 52 -9.07 -6.30 10.40
N ASN A 53 -8.56 -7.00 9.39
CA ASN A 53 -7.47 -7.95 9.51
C ASN A 53 -6.34 -7.61 8.50
N PRO A 54 -5.40 -6.73 8.88
CA PRO A 54 -4.29 -6.34 7.99
C PRO A 54 -3.33 -7.47 7.65
N ASP A 55 -3.22 -8.50 8.51
CA ASP A 55 -2.32 -9.63 8.26
C ASP A 55 -2.82 -10.49 7.10
N ALA A 56 -4.12 -10.73 7.00
CA ALA A 56 -4.70 -11.43 5.86
C ALA A 56 -4.49 -10.69 4.52
N VAL A 57 -4.52 -9.36 4.53
CA VAL A 57 -4.18 -8.56 3.34
C VAL A 57 -2.74 -8.82 2.92
N ARG A 58 -1.79 -8.80 3.86
CA ARG A 58 -0.39 -9.07 3.53
C ARG A 58 -0.16 -10.48 3.02
N ASP A 59 -0.65 -11.46 3.76
CA ASP A 59 -0.40 -12.87 3.45
C ASP A 59 -0.98 -13.27 2.10
N LYS A 60 -2.15 -12.72 1.73
CA LYS A 60 -2.82 -13.05 0.47
C LYS A 60 -2.33 -12.22 -0.72
N ILE A 61 -1.96 -10.96 -0.52
CA ILE A 61 -1.73 -10.02 -1.63
C ILE A 61 -0.24 -9.80 -1.88
N LEU A 62 0.56 -9.53 -0.85
CA LEU A 62 1.94 -9.06 -1.01
C LEU A 62 2.79 -10.08 -1.78
N ALA A 63 2.77 -11.34 -1.35
CA ALA A 63 3.54 -12.41 -1.98
C ALA A 63 2.95 -12.85 -3.33
N ARG A 64 1.62 -12.86 -3.45
CA ARG A 64 0.91 -13.33 -4.64
C ARG A 64 1.15 -12.45 -5.85
N TYR A 65 1.12 -11.15 -5.66
CA TYR A 65 1.26 -10.15 -6.72
C TYR A 65 2.64 -9.50 -6.76
N GLN A 66 3.57 -9.98 -5.91
CA GLN A 66 4.95 -9.51 -5.82
C GLN A 66 5.01 -7.98 -5.70
N LEU A 67 4.19 -7.38 -4.84
CA LEU A 67 4.18 -5.93 -4.65
C LEU A 67 5.33 -5.49 -3.73
N ALA A 68 5.78 -4.26 -3.88
CA ALA A 68 6.51 -3.56 -2.85
C ALA A 68 5.57 -3.19 -1.70
N GLU A 69 6.12 -3.06 -0.49
CA GLU A 69 5.39 -2.66 0.72
C GLU A 69 4.62 -1.34 0.51
N PHE A 70 5.24 -0.36 -0.16
CA PHE A 70 4.63 0.91 -0.50
C PHE A 70 3.41 0.74 -1.42
N GLU A 71 3.54 -0.05 -2.50
CA GLU A 71 2.47 -0.28 -3.48
C GLU A 71 1.24 -0.89 -2.80
N LEU A 72 1.44 -1.94 -1.99
CA LEU A 72 0.36 -2.57 -1.22
C LEU A 72 -0.35 -1.57 -0.31
N CYS A 73 0.42 -0.76 0.44
CA CYS A 73 -0.15 0.20 1.37
C CYS A 73 -0.97 1.29 0.67
N VAL A 74 -0.52 1.77 -0.50
CA VAL A 74 -1.28 2.75 -1.29
C VAL A 74 -2.56 2.11 -1.83
N LEU A 75 -2.47 0.94 -2.47
CA LEU A 75 -3.62 0.20 -3.00
C LEU A 75 -4.68 -0.05 -1.91
N GLY A 76 -4.24 -0.57 -0.75
CA GLY A 76 -5.12 -0.91 0.36
C GLY A 76 -5.76 0.31 1.05
N ASN A 77 -4.99 1.39 1.26
CA ASN A 77 -5.51 2.59 1.92
C ASN A 77 -6.51 3.35 1.05
N LEU A 78 -6.26 3.41 -0.26
CA LEU A 78 -7.10 4.14 -1.20
C LEU A 78 -8.32 3.35 -1.69
N CYS A 79 -8.30 2.01 -1.57
CA CYS A 79 -9.39 1.15 -2.04
C CYS A 79 -9.71 1.37 -3.53
N LEU A 80 -8.69 1.32 -4.38
CA LEU A 80 -8.84 1.49 -5.83
C LEU A 80 -9.70 0.35 -6.39
N GLU A 81 -10.59 0.66 -7.33
CA GLU A 81 -11.57 -0.30 -7.85
C GLU A 81 -11.34 -0.67 -9.31
N THR A 82 -10.68 0.20 -10.09
CA THR A 82 -10.37 -0.05 -11.51
C THR A 82 -8.87 -0.08 -11.79
N VAL A 83 -8.50 -0.73 -12.89
CA VAL A 83 -7.11 -0.79 -13.36
C VAL A 83 -6.58 0.62 -13.66
N GLU A 84 -7.39 1.48 -14.27
CA GLU A 84 -7.02 2.87 -14.56
C GLU A 84 -6.74 3.67 -13.29
N GLU A 85 -7.56 3.52 -12.25
CA GLU A 85 -7.32 4.15 -10.95
C GLU A 85 -6.02 3.63 -10.31
N ALA A 86 -5.78 2.32 -10.38
CA ALA A 86 -4.58 1.69 -9.85
C ALA A 86 -3.31 2.21 -10.51
N ILE A 87 -3.28 2.28 -11.83
CA ILE A 87 -2.14 2.79 -12.61
C ILE A 87 -1.95 4.29 -12.36
N ALA A 88 -3.04 5.07 -12.32
CA ALA A 88 -2.96 6.51 -12.08
C ALA A 88 -2.38 6.85 -10.70
N MET A 89 -2.71 6.06 -9.67
CA MET A 89 -2.25 6.30 -8.30
C MET A 89 -0.93 5.61 -7.97
N VAL A 90 -0.63 4.46 -8.59
CA VAL A 90 0.55 3.64 -8.31
C VAL A 90 1.20 3.17 -9.62
N PRO A 91 1.76 4.08 -10.43
CA PRO A 91 2.32 3.73 -11.75
C PRO A 91 3.54 2.78 -11.69
N SER A 92 4.09 2.55 -10.50
CA SER A 92 5.18 1.60 -10.27
C SER A 92 4.78 0.13 -10.49
N ILE A 93 3.49 -0.20 -10.40
CA ILE A 93 3.00 -1.58 -10.57
C ILE A 93 3.16 -2.10 -12.01
N GLU A 94 3.11 -1.21 -13.01
CA GLU A 94 3.36 -1.57 -14.41
C GLU A 94 4.85 -1.55 -14.76
N SER A 95 5.63 -0.66 -14.15
CA SER A 95 6.93 -0.24 -14.68
C SER A 95 8.16 -1.04 -14.20
N ARG A 96 8.03 -1.95 -13.22
CA ARG A 96 9.19 -2.69 -12.67
C ARG A 96 9.17 -4.18 -12.94
N GLY A 97 9.66 -4.65 -14.10
CA GLY A 97 10.18 -6.02 -14.32
C GLY A 97 9.27 -7.20 -13.91
N ARG A 98 8.03 -6.90 -13.56
CA ARG A 98 6.97 -7.70 -12.94
C ARG A 98 5.62 -7.25 -13.51
N ALA A 99 5.65 -6.57 -14.67
CA ALA A 99 4.52 -5.88 -15.28
C ALA A 99 3.28 -6.76 -15.18
N GLN A 100 2.42 -6.42 -14.22
CA GLN A 100 1.11 -7.02 -14.12
C GLN A 100 0.37 -6.50 -15.35
N ASP A 101 -0.17 -7.39 -16.18
CA ASP A 101 -1.13 -6.99 -17.19
C ASP A 101 -2.43 -6.53 -16.50
N ASP A 102 -3.29 -5.87 -17.27
CA ASP A 102 -4.57 -5.36 -16.77
C ASP A 102 -5.39 -6.46 -16.08
N GLU A 103 -5.35 -7.70 -16.58
CA GLU A 103 -6.04 -8.86 -16.00
C GLU A 103 -5.50 -9.19 -14.61
N ALA A 104 -4.17 -9.20 -14.42
CA ALA A 104 -3.57 -9.44 -13.13
C ALA A 104 -3.84 -8.31 -12.12
N ILE A 105 -3.83 -7.04 -12.58
CA ILE A 105 -4.21 -5.88 -11.75
C ILE A 105 -5.68 -5.98 -11.33
N GLU A 106 -6.59 -6.23 -12.27
CA GLU A 106 -8.01 -6.38 -11.99
C GLU A 106 -8.26 -7.51 -10.97
N LYS A 107 -7.58 -8.65 -11.13
CA LYS A 107 -7.65 -9.76 -10.18
C LYS A 107 -7.15 -9.38 -8.79
N MET A 108 -6.05 -8.62 -8.71
CA MET A 108 -5.49 -8.12 -7.45
C MET A 108 -6.46 -7.19 -6.72
N LEU A 109 -7.08 -6.25 -7.44
CA LEU A 109 -8.07 -5.33 -6.89
C LEU A 109 -9.31 -6.08 -6.39
N ASN A 110 -9.77 -7.09 -7.14
CA ASN A 110 -10.86 -7.96 -6.74
C ASN A 110 -10.54 -8.74 -5.45
N ASP A 111 -9.33 -9.32 -5.33
CA ASP A 111 -8.89 -10.00 -4.12
C ASP A 111 -8.86 -9.04 -2.90
N LEU A 112 -8.32 -7.82 -3.07
CA LEU A 112 -8.33 -6.79 -2.03
C LEU A 112 -9.76 -6.42 -1.61
N SER A 113 -10.68 -6.29 -2.56
CA SER A 113 -12.10 -6.00 -2.33
C SER A 113 -12.81 -7.12 -1.56
N LEU A 114 -12.49 -8.39 -1.87
CA LEU A 114 -13.01 -9.55 -1.15
C LEU A 114 -12.55 -9.55 0.32
N ILE A 115 -11.26 -9.32 0.58
CA ILE A 115 -10.74 -9.27 1.97
C ILE A 115 -11.44 -8.16 2.76
N LYS A 116 -11.62 -6.98 2.15
CA LYS A 116 -12.33 -5.86 2.78
C LYS A 116 -13.79 -6.16 3.13
N LYS A 117 -14.50 -6.92 2.28
CA LYS A 117 -15.93 -7.23 2.46
C LYS A 117 -16.17 -8.35 3.46
N PHE A 118 -15.31 -9.36 3.49
CA PHE A 118 -15.57 -10.62 4.18
C PHE A 118 -14.77 -10.80 5.49
N GLU A 119 -13.85 -9.89 5.82
CA GLU A 119 -13.10 -9.88 7.10
C GLU A 119 -13.44 -8.63 7.95
#